data_AF-A0A2N1W9H6-F1
#
_entry.id   AF-A0A2N1W9H6-F1
#
_cell.length_a   1.000
_cell.length_b   1.000
_cell.length_c   1.000
_cell.angle_alpha   90.00
_cell.angle_beta   90.00
_cell.angle_gamma   90.00
#
_symmetry.space_group_name_H-M   'P 1'
#
loop_
_entity.id
_entity.type
_entity.pdbx_description
1 polymer ?
#
loop_
_entity_poly.entity_id
_entity_poly.type
_entity_poly.pdbx_seq_one_letter_code
_entity_poly.pdbx_strand_id
1 'polypeptide(L)'
;GGRAPRCRDSDKYEWGANALFTIEQGKMHFQSYYKMPGVQTEWENCVAHNGSPIPIPGREVMVQGWYQGGISIFDWTDPTNPHEIAFHDRGPLKDGELTSAGSWSVYWYNGVIVSSEIARGLDIFELAPSAYISQNEIDAAKTVIWPELNPQEQQQMVWPASFAKARSFVDQLERSKGLSTARIAAVRAALAAAERAQGSARETALTRLVGQIDADAKGSSDQGKVKLLADAVRELR
;
A
#
# COMPACT_ATOMS: atom_id res chain seq x y z
N GLY A 1 -22.56 2.51 -10.93
CA GLY A 1 -22.15 3.90 -10.65
C GLY A 1 -23.23 4.62 -9.87
N GLY A 2 -22.89 5.72 -9.22
CA GLY A 2 -23.81 6.46 -8.36
C GLY A 2 -24.13 5.72 -7.06
N ARG A 3 -25.36 5.86 -6.57
CA ARG A 3 -25.83 5.28 -5.29
C ARG A 3 -26.37 3.85 -5.41
N ALA A 4 -26.10 3.17 -6.51
CA ALA A 4 -26.60 1.81 -6.74
C ALA A 4 -25.82 0.78 -5.90
N PRO A 5 -26.46 -0.32 -5.46
CA PRO A 5 -25.78 -1.42 -4.78
C PRO A 5 -25.04 -2.28 -5.81
N ARG A 6 -23.79 -1.94 -6.17
CA ARG A 6 -23.03 -2.63 -7.25
C ARG A 6 -22.00 -3.64 -6.76
N CYS A 7 -22.06 -4.00 -5.50
CA CYS A 7 -21.19 -5.00 -4.87
C CYS A 7 -21.95 -6.28 -4.52
N ARG A 8 -23.08 -6.56 -5.17
CA ARG A 8 -23.83 -7.82 -4.99
C ARG A 8 -23.15 -8.95 -5.76
N ASP A 9 -23.39 -10.18 -5.33
CA ASP A 9 -22.89 -11.41 -5.98
C ASP A 9 -23.29 -11.55 -7.46
N SER A 10 -24.46 -11.02 -7.81
CA SER A 10 -25.04 -11.02 -9.15
C SER A 10 -24.60 -9.86 -10.03
N ASP A 11 -23.95 -8.83 -9.48
CA ASP A 11 -23.44 -7.72 -10.27
C ASP A 11 -22.15 -8.13 -11.00
N LYS A 12 -21.97 -7.60 -12.22
CA LYS A 12 -20.71 -7.79 -12.92
C LYS A 12 -19.54 -7.17 -12.16
N TYR A 13 -18.38 -7.80 -12.20
CA TYR A 13 -17.21 -7.34 -11.48
C TYR A 13 -16.81 -5.92 -11.88
N GLU A 14 -16.92 -5.55 -13.16
CA GLU A 14 -16.58 -4.20 -13.66
C GLU A 14 -17.57 -3.09 -13.26
N TRP A 15 -18.77 -3.43 -12.76
CA TRP A 15 -19.78 -2.42 -12.44
C TRP A 15 -19.44 -1.64 -11.17
N GLY A 16 -19.03 -0.37 -11.32
CA GLY A 16 -18.64 0.45 -10.17
C GLY A 16 -17.30 0.06 -9.56
N ALA A 17 -16.49 -0.69 -10.30
CA ALA A 17 -15.10 -0.95 -9.96
C ALA A 17 -14.18 0.22 -10.35
N ASN A 18 -12.95 0.21 -9.84
CA ASN A 18 -11.86 0.97 -10.44
C ASN A 18 -11.42 0.29 -11.73
N ALA A 19 -11.11 1.08 -12.75
CA ALA A 19 -10.37 0.62 -13.91
C ALA A 19 -8.90 1.03 -13.75
N LEU A 20 -7.99 0.05 -13.85
CA LEU A 20 -6.55 0.28 -13.72
C LEU A 20 -5.91 0.35 -15.10
N PHE A 21 -5.03 1.34 -15.26
CA PHE A 21 -4.33 1.58 -16.51
C PHE A 21 -2.84 1.78 -16.25
N THR A 22 -1.99 1.33 -17.18
CA THR A 22 -0.60 1.81 -17.29
C THR A 22 -0.53 2.94 -18.31
N ILE A 23 0.48 3.80 -18.17
CA ILE A 23 0.80 4.81 -19.18
C ILE A 23 2.09 4.39 -19.88
N GLU A 24 2.00 4.08 -21.16
CA GLU A 24 3.13 3.70 -22.01
C GLU A 24 3.20 4.68 -23.18
N GLN A 25 4.34 5.36 -23.34
CA GLN A 25 4.54 6.36 -24.40
C GLN A 25 3.41 7.41 -24.47
N GLY A 26 2.90 7.82 -23.30
CA GLY A 26 1.83 8.82 -23.19
C GLY A 26 0.42 8.31 -23.52
N LYS A 27 0.23 6.99 -23.68
CA LYS A 27 -1.08 6.37 -23.92
C LYS A 27 -1.51 5.53 -22.73
N MET A 28 -2.82 5.54 -22.43
CA MET A 28 -3.40 4.68 -21.40
C MET A 28 -3.65 3.29 -21.95
N HIS A 29 -3.16 2.27 -21.27
CA HIS A 29 -3.36 0.86 -21.57
C HIS A 29 -4.14 0.22 -20.43
N PHE A 30 -5.34 -0.26 -20.72
CA PHE A 30 -6.17 -0.94 -19.74
C PHE A 30 -5.49 -2.23 -19.28
N GLN A 31 -5.47 -2.46 -17.97
CA GLN A 31 -4.87 -3.65 -17.37
C GLN A 31 -5.94 -4.56 -16.75
N SER A 32 -6.71 -4.03 -15.78
CA SER A 32 -7.71 -4.82 -15.07
C SER A 32 -8.72 -3.92 -14.37
N TYR A 33 -9.68 -4.54 -13.69
CA TYR A 33 -10.57 -3.88 -12.74
C TYR A 33 -10.18 -4.26 -11.30
N TYR A 34 -10.37 -3.33 -10.36
CA TYR A 34 -10.38 -3.64 -8.93
C TYR A 34 -11.75 -3.31 -8.33
N LYS A 35 -12.35 -4.30 -7.68
CA LYS A 35 -13.53 -4.15 -6.82
C LYS A 35 -13.26 -4.86 -5.50
N MET A 36 -13.68 -4.24 -4.38
CA MET A 36 -13.62 -4.90 -3.08
C MET A 36 -14.27 -6.29 -3.14
N PRO A 37 -13.69 -7.32 -2.50
CA PRO A 37 -14.19 -8.69 -2.57
C PRO A 37 -15.44 -8.92 -1.69
N GLY A 38 -15.70 -8.03 -0.73
CA GLY A 38 -16.83 -8.14 0.19
C GLY A 38 -18.16 -8.00 -0.54
N VAL A 39 -18.92 -9.09 -0.62
CA VAL A 39 -20.29 -9.07 -1.18
C VAL A 39 -21.21 -8.28 -0.25
N GLN A 40 -21.99 -7.38 -0.84
CA GLN A 40 -22.93 -6.49 -0.15
C GLN A 40 -24.37 -6.84 -0.53
N THR A 41 -25.31 -6.41 0.31
CA THR A 41 -26.74 -6.59 0.07
C THR A 41 -27.27 -5.55 -0.93
N GLU A 42 -28.53 -5.71 -1.35
CA GLU A 42 -29.22 -4.71 -2.17
C GLU A 42 -29.59 -3.42 -1.43
N TRP A 43 -29.41 -3.38 -0.11
CA TRP A 43 -29.68 -2.22 0.74
C TRP A 43 -28.44 -1.34 0.95
N GLU A 44 -27.32 -1.72 0.34
CA GLU A 44 -26.02 -1.06 0.51
C GLU A 44 -25.57 -0.41 -0.79
N ASN A 45 -25.63 0.93 -0.87
CA ASN A 45 -24.98 1.62 -1.98
C ASN A 45 -23.47 1.30 -1.93
N CYS A 46 -22.93 0.79 -3.03
CA CYS A 46 -21.55 0.32 -3.06
C CYS A 46 -20.98 0.43 -4.48
N VAL A 47 -20.01 1.33 -4.64
CA VAL A 47 -19.15 1.54 -5.83
C VAL A 47 -17.84 2.17 -5.34
N ALA A 48 -16.77 2.05 -6.14
CA ALA A 48 -15.51 2.72 -5.90
C ALA A 48 -15.71 4.24 -5.72
N HIS A 49 -15.12 4.81 -4.68
CA HIS A 49 -15.19 6.23 -4.38
C HIS A 49 -13.81 6.80 -4.03
N ASN A 50 -13.78 7.90 -3.27
CA ASN A 50 -12.56 8.67 -3.06
C ASN A 50 -11.59 7.89 -2.17
N GLY A 51 -10.32 8.06 -2.50
CA GLY A 51 -9.21 7.37 -1.85
C GLY A 51 -7.91 8.15 -2.01
N SER A 52 -6.85 7.65 -1.40
CA SER A 52 -5.48 8.12 -1.67
C SER A 52 -4.50 6.95 -1.63
N PRO A 53 -3.33 7.08 -2.27
CA PRO A 53 -2.27 6.11 -2.06
C PRO A 53 -1.75 6.18 -0.62
N ILE A 54 -1.31 5.03 -0.10
CA ILE A 54 -0.52 4.90 1.12
C ILE A 54 0.94 4.84 0.67
N PRO A 55 1.84 5.70 1.19
CA PRO A 55 3.21 5.85 0.70
C PRO A 55 4.12 4.67 1.12
N ILE A 56 3.82 3.44 0.71
CA ILE A 56 4.69 2.30 0.98
C ILE A 56 5.80 2.26 -0.07
N PRO A 57 7.10 2.33 0.30
CA PRO A 57 8.18 2.33 -0.69
C PRO A 57 8.12 1.13 -1.65
N GLY A 58 8.16 1.41 -2.95
CA GLY A 58 8.20 0.40 -4.02
C GLY A 58 6.95 -0.46 -4.14
N ARG A 59 5.81 0.00 -3.63
CA ARG A 59 4.49 -0.59 -3.83
C ARG A 59 3.48 0.49 -4.18
N GLU A 60 2.50 0.11 -5.00
CA GLU A 60 1.32 0.93 -5.28
C GLU A 60 0.19 0.40 -4.41
N VAL A 61 -0.09 1.08 -3.30
CA VAL A 61 -1.14 0.68 -2.35
C VAL A 61 -2.10 1.85 -2.18
N MET A 62 -3.40 1.58 -2.24
CA MET A 62 -4.43 2.61 -2.12
C MET A 62 -5.41 2.25 -1.00
N VAL A 63 -5.78 3.26 -0.21
CA VAL A 63 -6.97 3.20 0.64
C VAL A 63 -8.12 3.89 -0.06
N GLN A 64 -9.29 3.26 -0.10
CA GLN A 64 -10.44 3.76 -0.85
C GLN A 64 -11.77 3.45 -0.17
N GLY A 65 -12.70 4.40 -0.26
CA GLY A 65 -14.06 4.26 0.23
C GLY A 65 -14.95 3.58 -0.80
N TRP A 66 -15.85 2.73 -0.32
CA TRP A 66 -16.79 1.94 -1.12
C TRP A 66 -18.23 2.18 -0.67
N TYR A 67 -18.54 3.40 -0.22
CA TYR A 67 -19.81 3.72 0.42
C TYR A 67 -20.10 2.73 1.55
N GLN A 68 -21.26 2.06 1.57
CA GLN A 68 -21.66 1.17 2.65
C GLN A 68 -20.82 -0.10 2.71
N GLY A 69 -20.12 -0.47 1.62
CA GLY A 69 -19.08 -1.50 1.66
C GLY A 69 -17.82 -1.08 2.43
N GLY A 70 -17.80 0.11 3.01
CA GLY A 70 -16.78 0.57 3.94
C GLY A 70 -15.51 1.04 3.26
N ILE A 71 -14.37 0.62 3.79
CA ILE A 71 -13.03 0.97 3.33
C ILE A 71 -12.33 -0.30 2.87
N SER A 72 -11.71 -0.23 1.70
CA SER A 72 -10.81 -1.25 1.20
C SER A 72 -9.42 -0.67 1.00
N ILE A 73 -8.41 -1.39 1.47
CA ILE A 73 -7.00 -1.12 1.20
C ILE A 73 -6.52 -2.20 0.26
N PHE A 74 -6.02 -1.81 -0.91
CA PHE A 74 -5.62 -2.76 -1.94
C PHE A 74 -4.24 -2.45 -2.49
N ASP A 75 -3.50 -3.52 -2.78
CA ASP A 75 -2.24 -3.47 -3.48
C ASP A 75 -2.50 -3.67 -4.97
N TRP A 76 -2.04 -2.72 -5.78
CA TRP A 76 -2.12 -2.72 -7.23
C TRP A 76 -0.75 -2.50 -7.88
N THR A 77 0.33 -2.83 -7.16
CA THR A 77 1.72 -2.81 -7.65
C THR A 77 1.85 -3.65 -8.93
N ASP A 78 1.11 -4.75 -9.01
CA ASP A 78 0.81 -5.45 -10.26
C ASP A 78 -0.61 -5.04 -10.72
N PRO A 79 -0.74 -4.13 -11.71
CA PRO A 79 -2.04 -3.64 -12.14
C PRO A 79 -2.86 -4.70 -12.88
N THR A 80 -2.29 -5.87 -13.21
CA THR A 80 -3.03 -7.01 -13.79
C THR A 80 -3.65 -7.90 -12.73
N ASN A 81 -3.20 -7.81 -11.48
CA ASN A 81 -3.65 -8.64 -10.36
C ASN A 81 -3.78 -7.84 -9.05
N PRO A 82 -4.61 -6.79 -9.01
CA PRO A 82 -4.85 -6.04 -7.78
C PRO A 82 -5.60 -6.90 -6.75
N HIS A 83 -5.25 -6.77 -5.47
CA HIS A 83 -5.90 -7.54 -4.40
C HIS A 83 -6.02 -6.73 -3.10
N GLU A 84 -7.06 -7.03 -2.34
CA GLU A 84 -7.30 -6.44 -1.03
C GLU A 84 -6.27 -6.95 -0.01
N ILE A 85 -5.75 -6.03 0.81
CA ILE A 85 -4.78 -6.32 1.88
C ILE A 85 -5.29 -5.98 3.28
N ALA A 86 -6.34 -5.15 3.38
CA ALA A 86 -7.08 -4.87 4.60
C ALA A 86 -8.43 -4.22 4.24
N PHE A 87 -9.41 -4.34 5.13
CA PHE A 87 -10.71 -3.70 4.97
C PHE A 87 -11.31 -3.32 6.32
N HIS A 88 -12.31 -2.45 6.28
CA HIS A 88 -13.22 -2.19 7.39
C HIS A 88 -14.62 -1.95 6.82
N ASP A 89 -15.57 -2.75 7.27
CA ASP A 89 -16.97 -2.65 6.87
C ASP A 89 -17.86 -2.65 8.12
N ARG A 90 -18.82 -1.72 8.16
CA ARG A 90 -19.79 -1.57 9.24
C ARG A 90 -21.12 -2.26 8.92
N GLY A 91 -21.32 -2.67 7.67
CA GLY A 91 -22.60 -3.14 7.14
C GLY A 91 -23.61 -2.01 6.93
N PRO A 92 -24.86 -2.37 6.59
CA PRO A 92 -25.87 -1.42 6.16
C PRO A 92 -26.20 -0.42 7.27
N LEU A 93 -26.54 0.81 6.89
CA LEU A 93 -27.05 1.80 7.83
C LEU A 93 -28.40 1.37 8.42
N LYS A 94 -29.25 0.78 7.58
CA LYS A 94 -30.59 0.33 7.92
C LYS A 94 -30.97 -0.90 7.10
N ASP A 95 -31.42 -1.94 7.78
CA ASP A 95 -31.90 -3.17 7.12
C ASP A 95 -33.17 -2.89 6.31
N GLY A 96 -33.24 -3.45 5.09
CA GLY A 96 -34.43 -3.41 4.25
C GLY A 96 -34.68 -2.08 3.53
N GLU A 97 -33.76 -1.11 3.60
CA GLU A 97 -33.90 0.19 2.96
C GLU A 97 -32.58 0.69 2.35
N LEU A 98 -32.56 0.89 1.03
CA LEU A 98 -31.41 1.47 0.35
C LEU A 98 -31.35 2.97 0.61
N THR A 99 -30.44 3.38 1.50
CA THR A 99 -30.14 4.78 1.78
C THR A 99 -28.70 5.11 1.39
N SER A 100 -28.40 6.40 1.17
CA SER A 100 -27.02 6.82 0.91
C SER A 100 -26.26 6.94 2.22
N ALA A 101 -25.35 6.00 2.45
CA ALA A 101 -24.49 5.99 3.63
C ALA A 101 -23.08 5.48 3.27
N GLY A 102 -22.27 5.27 4.29
CA GLY A 102 -20.95 4.66 4.20
C GLY A 102 -19.82 5.64 3.88
N SER A 103 -18.61 5.11 3.67
CA SER A 103 -17.39 5.91 3.51
C SER A 103 -17.44 6.68 2.19
N TRP A 104 -17.57 8.01 2.28
CA TRP A 104 -17.61 8.92 1.12
C TRP A 104 -16.19 9.22 0.62
N SER A 105 -15.31 9.55 1.56
CA SER A 105 -13.90 9.88 1.29
C SER A 105 -13.03 9.34 2.40
N VAL A 106 -11.95 8.65 2.02
CA VAL A 106 -10.97 8.12 2.96
C VAL A 106 -9.57 8.42 2.44
N TYR A 107 -8.70 8.91 3.32
CA TYR A 107 -7.35 9.33 2.94
C TYR A 107 -6.32 8.91 3.98
N TRP A 108 -5.13 8.56 3.51
CA TRP A 108 -3.95 8.46 4.35
C TRP A 108 -3.44 9.86 4.69
N TYR A 109 -3.20 10.15 5.96
CA TYR A 109 -2.61 11.40 6.41
C TYR A 109 -1.65 11.16 7.57
N ASN A 110 -0.34 11.33 7.33
CA ASN A 110 0.71 11.32 8.34
C ASN A 110 0.69 10.13 9.33
N GLY A 111 0.30 8.94 8.87
CA GLY A 111 0.31 7.72 9.69
C GLY A 111 -1.05 7.18 10.11
N VAL A 112 -2.13 7.92 9.84
CA VAL A 112 -3.50 7.49 10.07
C VAL A 112 -4.31 7.47 8.78
N ILE A 113 -5.40 6.73 8.78
CA ILE A 113 -6.41 6.72 7.73
C ILE A 113 -7.62 7.49 8.26
N VAL A 114 -7.97 8.58 7.60
CA VAL A 114 -9.08 9.48 7.98
C VAL A 114 -10.24 9.23 7.04
N SER A 115 -11.36 8.73 7.55
CA SER A 115 -12.55 8.38 6.77
C SER A 115 -13.74 9.24 7.17
N SER A 116 -14.31 9.96 6.21
CA SER A 116 -15.57 10.68 6.36
C SER A 116 -16.72 9.82 5.82
N GLU A 117 -17.55 9.35 6.72
CA GLU A 117 -18.75 8.56 6.48
C GLU A 117 -19.97 9.49 6.44
N ILE A 118 -20.88 9.28 5.47
CA ILE A 118 -22.01 10.18 5.16
C ILE A 118 -22.98 10.43 6.34
N ALA A 119 -23.30 9.40 7.12
CA ALA A 119 -24.36 9.39 8.14
C ALA A 119 -23.84 9.26 9.59
N ARG A 120 -22.74 8.55 9.80
CA ARG A 120 -22.11 8.16 11.07
C ARG A 120 -20.94 9.07 11.45
N GLY A 121 -20.41 9.85 10.50
CA GLY A 121 -19.40 10.89 10.78
C GLY A 121 -17.96 10.45 10.52
N LEU A 122 -17.05 10.75 11.43
CA LEU A 122 -15.60 10.60 11.23
C LEU A 122 -15.06 9.34 11.91
N ASP A 123 -14.33 8.53 11.14
CA ASP A 123 -13.52 7.44 11.65
C ASP A 123 -12.02 7.70 11.40
N ILE A 124 -11.18 7.34 12.38
CA ILE A 124 -9.71 7.39 12.28
C ILE A 124 -9.17 5.99 12.55
N PHE A 125 -8.39 5.46 11.61
CA PHE A 125 -7.79 4.14 11.72
C PHE A 125 -6.26 4.22 11.68
N GLU A 126 -5.61 3.22 12.27
CA GLU A 126 -4.19 2.96 12.09
C GLU A 126 -4.00 1.59 11.43
N LEU A 127 -2.97 1.48 10.58
CA LEU A 127 -2.55 0.20 10.04
C LEU A 127 -1.84 -0.61 11.13
N ALA A 128 -2.22 -1.87 11.24
CA ALA A 128 -1.48 -2.88 12.00
C ALA A 128 -0.73 -3.81 11.04
N PRO A 129 0.46 -4.32 11.45
CA PRO A 129 1.17 -5.33 10.66
C PRO A 129 0.30 -6.57 10.40
N SER A 130 0.45 -7.15 9.22
CA SER A 130 -0.24 -8.37 8.78
C SER A 130 0.67 -9.19 7.86
N ALA A 131 0.14 -10.27 7.29
CA ALA A 131 0.83 -11.03 6.24
C ALA A 131 1.10 -10.19 4.97
N TYR A 132 0.31 -9.13 4.72
CA TYR A 132 0.39 -8.29 3.52
C TYR A 132 1.20 -7.00 3.70
N ILE A 133 1.37 -6.55 4.94
CA ILE A 133 2.07 -5.30 5.26
C ILE A 133 2.89 -5.47 6.54
N SER A 134 4.20 -5.21 6.46
CA SER A 134 5.07 -5.30 7.63
C SER A 134 5.10 -4.01 8.46
N GLN A 135 5.59 -4.09 9.70
CA GLN A 135 5.82 -2.90 10.52
C GLN A 135 6.80 -1.92 9.84
N ASN A 136 7.85 -2.41 9.17
CA ASN A 136 8.79 -1.53 8.48
C ASN A 136 8.16 -0.81 7.29
N GLU A 137 7.20 -1.43 6.60
CA GLU A 137 6.42 -0.79 5.54
C GLU A 137 5.54 0.34 6.11
N ILE A 138 4.89 0.11 7.25
CA ILE A 138 4.10 1.12 7.96
C ILE A 138 5.00 2.26 8.46
N ASP A 139 6.14 1.95 9.07
CA ASP A 139 7.08 2.94 9.59
C ASP A 139 7.68 3.79 8.47
N ALA A 140 8.07 3.16 7.35
CA ALA A 140 8.53 3.89 6.17
C ALA A 140 7.42 4.77 5.59
N ALA A 141 6.17 4.30 5.54
CA ALA A 141 5.04 5.10 5.09
C ALA A 141 4.80 6.34 5.97
N LYS A 142 5.00 6.21 7.28
CA LYS A 142 4.92 7.32 8.24
C LYS A 142 6.02 8.37 8.08
N THR A 143 7.10 8.08 7.33
CA THR A 143 8.15 9.08 7.07
C THR A 143 7.80 10.11 6.00
N VAL A 144 6.80 9.83 5.17
CA VAL A 144 6.27 10.83 4.23
C VAL A 144 5.30 11.69 5.02
N ILE A 145 5.60 12.99 5.10
CA ILE A 145 4.84 13.95 5.90
C ILE A 145 4.31 15.05 5.00
N TRP A 146 3.01 15.30 5.10
CA TRP A 146 2.31 16.36 4.40
C TRP A 146 1.91 17.43 5.42
N PRO A 147 2.50 18.64 5.35
CA PRO A 147 2.04 19.77 6.17
C PRO A 147 0.56 20.09 5.87
N GLU A 148 0.18 19.98 4.60
CA GLU A 148 -1.18 20.09 4.09
C GLU A 148 -1.35 19.04 2.99
N LEU A 149 -2.51 18.39 2.93
CA LEU A 149 -2.80 17.36 1.95
C LEU A 149 -4.08 17.68 1.19
N ASN A 150 -3.95 17.86 -0.12
CA ASN A 150 -5.02 17.73 -1.08
C ASN A 150 -4.80 16.43 -1.89
N PRO A 151 -5.55 15.35 -1.62
CA PRO A 151 -5.34 14.05 -2.26
C PRO A 151 -5.39 14.07 -3.79
N GLN A 152 -6.11 15.04 -4.37
CA GLN A 152 -6.31 15.21 -5.80
C GLN A 152 -5.08 15.80 -6.50
N GLU A 153 -4.18 16.47 -5.77
CA GLU A 153 -2.92 16.96 -6.33
C GLU A 153 -1.93 15.83 -6.62
N GLN A 154 -2.10 14.66 -5.99
CA GLN A 154 -1.21 13.50 -6.14
C GLN A 154 0.27 13.91 -5.99
N GLN A 155 0.56 14.66 -4.92
CA GLN A 155 1.90 15.17 -4.63
C GLN A 155 2.92 14.03 -4.63
N GLN A 156 4.11 14.32 -5.16
CA GLN A 156 5.19 13.33 -5.20
C GLN A 156 5.56 12.86 -3.79
N MET A 157 5.53 11.55 -3.59
CA MET A 157 5.95 10.92 -2.34
C MET A 157 7.47 10.83 -2.30
N VAL A 158 8.07 11.36 -1.23
CA VAL A 158 9.53 11.33 -1.02
C VAL A 158 9.82 10.71 0.33
N TRP A 159 10.54 9.58 0.32
CA TRP A 159 10.94 8.88 1.52
C TRP A 159 12.36 9.27 1.92
N PRO A 160 12.56 9.88 3.10
CA PRO A 160 13.90 10.09 3.63
C PRO A 160 14.63 8.76 3.86
N ALA A 161 15.96 8.81 3.84
CA ALA A 161 16.80 7.68 4.19
C ALA A 161 16.47 7.19 5.61
N SER A 162 16.08 5.93 5.74
CA SER A 162 15.75 5.34 7.04
C SER A 162 15.97 3.83 7.02
N PHE A 163 16.34 3.26 8.18
CA PHE A 163 16.46 1.81 8.30
C PHE A 163 15.10 1.11 8.09
N ALA A 164 13.98 1.79 8.42
CA ALA A 164 12.64 1.31 8.09
C ALA A 164 12.44 1.14 6.57
N LYS A 165 12.83 2.13 5.76
CA LYS A 165 12.80 2.04 4.28
C LYS A 165 13.68 0.89 3.76
N ALA A 166 14.90 0.72 4.28
CA ALA A 166 15.73 -0.41 3.86
C ALA A 166 15.10 -1.76 4.26
N ARG A 167 14.62 -1.89 5.50
CA ARG A 167 14.00 -3.13 5.99
C ARG A 167 12.67 -3.45 5.31
N SER A 168 11.90 -2.44 4.88
CA SER A 168 10.65 -2.67 4.16
C SER A 168 10.89 -3.41 2.84
N PHE A 169 11.96 -3.08 2.12
CA PHE A 169 12.35 -3.84 0.92
C PHE A 169 12.82 -5.26 1.24
N VAL A 170 13.47 -5.48 2.38
CA VAL A 170 13.81 -6.84 2.84
C VAL A 170 12.56 -7.66 3.12
N ASP A 171 11.56 -7.08 3.80
CA ASP A 171 10.29 -7.74 4.10
C ASP A 171 9.50 -8.06 2.81
N GLN A 172 9.52 -7.13 1.85
CA GLN A 172 8.93 -7.34 0.52
C GLN A 172 9.63 -8.47 -0.25
N LEU A 173 10.97 -8.53 -0.22
CA LEU A 173 11.75 -9.60 -0.85
C LEU A 173 11.53 -10.97 -0.22
N GLU A 174 11.31 -11.02 1.10
CA GLU A 174 10.92 -12.27 1.77
C GLU A 174 9.54 -12.73 1.29
N ARG A 175 8.57 -11.80 1.23
CA ARG A 175 7.20 -12.10 0.80
C ARG A 175 7.11 -12.49 -0.67
N SER A 176 7.89 -11.84 -1.55
CA SER A 176 7.96 -12.20 -2.99
C SER A 176 8.88 -13.38 -3.28
N LYS A 177 9.57 -13.93 -2.26
CA LYS A 177 10.63 -14.93 -2.40
C LYS A 177 11.75 -14.49 -3.35
N GLY A 178 11.99 -13.18 -3.43
CA GLY A 178 13.07 -12.58 -4.22
C GLY A 178 14.46 -12.97 -3.73
N LEU A 179 14.62 -13.23 -2.43
CA LEU A 179 15.86 -13.75 -1.85
C LEU A 179 15.57 -14.99 -0.98
N SER A 180 16.58 -15.84 -0.80
CA SER A 180 16.48 -17.00 0.09
C SER A 180 16.30 -16.56 1.55
N THR A 181 15.61 -17.38 2.34
CA THR A 181 15.41 -17.12 3.79
C THR A 181 16.73 -16.89 4.53
N ALA A 182 17.77 -17.67 4.20
CA ALA A 182 19.11 -17.49 4.78
C ALA A 182 19.70 -16.11 4.42
N ARG A 183 19.49 -15.65 3.19
CA ARG A 183 19.99 -14.35 2.76
C ARG A 183 19.21 -13.19 3.38
N ILE A 184 17.88 -13.30 3.47
CA ILE A 184 17.03 -12.36 4.20
C ILE A 184 17.52 -12.19 5.65
N ALA A 185 17.76 -13.29 6.36
CA ALA A 185 18.27 -13.25 7.73
C ALA A 185 19.65 -12.55 7.83
N ALA A 186 20.55 -12.82 6.89
CA ALA A 186 21.87 -12.18 6.84
C ALA A 186 21.78 -10.66 6.59
N VAL A 187 20.91 -10.21 5.68
CA VAL A 187 20.70 -8.79 5.41
C VAL A 187 20.09 -8.09 6.63
N ARG A 188 19.07 -8.68 7.27
CA ARG A 188 18.48 -8.14 8.51
C ARG A 188 19.53 -7.97 9.61
N ALA A 189 20.37 -8.97 9.81
CA ALA A 189 21.45 -8.91 10.81
C ALA A 189 22.47 -7.80 10.49
N ALA A 190 22.85 -7.66 9.21
CA ALA A 190 23.77 -6.61 8.78
C ALA A 190 23.18 -5.20 8.96
N LEU A 191 21.91 -4.99 8.60
CA LEU A 191 21.21 -3.72 8.84
C LEU A 191 21.13 -3.39 10.34
N ALA A 192 20.78 -4.37 11.18
CA ALA A 192 20.73 -4.18 12.63
C ALA A 192 22.10 -3.87 13.24
N ALA A 193 23.19 -4.46 12.73
CA ALA A 193 24.55 -4.14 13.16
C ALA A 193 24.96 -2.73 12.72
N ALA A 194 24.66 -2.34 11.48
CA ALA A 194 24.96 -1.01 10.95
C ALA A 194 24.20 0.11 11.69
N GLU A 195 22.94 -0.13 12.06
CA GLU A 195 22.13 0.83 12.82
C GLU A 195 22.72 1.12 14.21
N ARG A 196 23.28 0.10 14.88
CA ARG A 196 23.96 0.27 16.18
C ARG A 196 25.36 0.89 16.06
N ALA A 197 26.02 0.73 14.92
CA ALA A 197 27.32 1.32 14.65
C ALA A 197 27.20 2.84 14.38
N GLN A 198 28.31 3.57 14.44
CA GLN A 198 28.38 5.01 14.17
C GLN A 198 29.64 5.34 13.34
N GLY A 199 29.63 6.51 12.71
CA GLY A 199 30.77 7.03 11.93
C GLY A 199 31.29 6.04 10.88
N SER A 200 32.62 5.95 10.75
CA SER A 200 33.29 5.11 9.75
C SER A 200 32.97 3.61 9.88
N ALA A 201 32.64 3.13 11.10
CA ALA A 201 32.24 1.74 11.31
C ALA A 201 30.90 1.44 10.66
N ARG A 202 29.91 2.34 10.77
CA ARG A 202 28.62 2.25 10.08
C ARG A 202 28.83 2.32 8.57
N GLU A 203 29.58 3.31 8.09
CA GLU A 203 29.81 3.50 6.66
C GLU A 203 30.46 2.27 6.02
N THR A 204 31.47 1.68 6.69
CA THR A 204 32.13 0.45 6.23
C THR A 204 31.16 -0.73 6.20
N ALA A 205 30.30 -0.87 7.22
CA ALA A 205 29.31 -1.95 7.27
C ALA A 205 28.28 -1.83 6.16
N LEU A 206 27.74 -0.63 5.92
CA LEU A 206 26.77 -0.37 4.85
C LEU A 206 27.41 -0.54 3.46
N THR A 207 28.63 -0.04 3.25
CA THR A 207 29.35 -0.20 1.98
C THR A 207 29.55 -1.68 1.64
N ARG A 208 29.95 -2.49 2.62
CA ARG A 208 30.07 -3.94 2.45
C ARG A 208 28.71 -4.58 2.13
N LEU A 209 27.66 -4.17 2.83
CA LEU A 209 26.31 -4.71 2.64
C LEU A 209 25.78 -4.40 1.24
N VAL A 210 25.94 -3.18 0.74
CA VAL A 210 25.55 -2.77 -0.62
C VAL A 210 26.20 -3.68 -1.66
N GLY A 211 27.53 -3.90 -1.58
CA GLY A 211 28.23 -4.76 -2.53
C GLY A 211 27.74 -6.22 -2.53
N GLN A 212 27.30 -6.73 -1.37
CA GLN A 212 26.67 -8.04 -1.30
C GLN A 212 25.27 -8.05 -1.92
N ILE A 213 24.44 -7.04 -1.63
CA ILE A 213 23.07 -6.93 -2.17
C ILE A 213 23.10 -6.76 -3.70
N ASP A 214 24.03 -5.97 -4.24
CA ASP A 214 24.22 -5.83 -5.68
C ASP A 214 24.56 -7.17 -6.35
N ALA A 215 25.37 -8.00 -5.69
CA ALA A 215 25.68 -9.34 -6.19
C ALA A 215 24.45 -10.28 -6.15
N ASP A 216 23.58 -10.12 -5.15
CA ASP A 216 22.35 -10.91 -5.01
C ASP A 216 21.37 -10.69 -6.18
N ALA A 217 21.42 -9.52 -6.83
CA ALA A 217 20.49 -9.16 -7.92
C ALA A 217 20.48 -10.17 -9.07
N LYS A 218 21.61 -10.82 -9.38
CA LYS A 218 21.69 -11.82 -10.46
C LYS A 218 20.93 -13.11 -10.16
N GLY A 219 20.77 -13.46 -8.88
CA GLY A 219 20.10 -14.68 -8.43
C GLY A 219 18.67 -14.46 -7.94
N SER A 220 18.19 -13.22 -7.92
CA SER A 220 16.87 -12.87 -7.42
C SER A 220 15.79 -13.00 -8.49
N SER A 221 14.63 -13.51 -8.11
CA SER A 221 13.41 -13.46 -8.94
C SER A 221 12.80 -12.06 -8.99
N ASP A 222 13.22 -11.15 -8.11
CA ASP A 222 12.75 -9.77 -8.01
C ASP A 222 13.96 -8.82 -8.01
N GLN A 223 14.61 -8.71 -9.18
CA GLN A 223 15.82 -7.91 -9.34
C GLN A 223 15.56 -6.42 -9.12
N GLY A 224 14.35 -5.94 -9.47
CA GLY A 224 13.96 -4.54 -9.27
C GLY A 224 13.96 -4.18 -7.78
N LYS A 225 13.36 -5.04 -6.95
CA LYS A 225 13.33 -4.83 -5.49
C LYS A 225 14.70 -4.95 -4.83
N VAL A 226 15.57 -5.83 -5.32
CA VAL A 226 16.96 -5.92 -4.85
C VAL A 226 17.73 -4.62 -5.12
N LYS A 227 17.52 -4.00 -6.30
CA LYS A 227 18.12 -2.69 -6.61
C LYS A 227 17.59 -1.59 -5.69
N LEU A 228 16.28 -1.54 -5.47
CA LEU A 228 15.66 -0.58 -4.53
C LEU A 228 16.20 -0.75 -3.09
N LEU A 229 16.40 -1.99 -2.65
CA LEU A 229 17.05 -2.28 -1.38
C LEU A 229 18.50 -1.76 -1.37
N ALA A 230 19.30 -2.05 -2.40
CA ALA A 230 20.67 -1.57 -2.49
C ALA A 230 20.74 -0.03 -2.43
N ASP A 231 19.87 0.66 -3.15
CA ASP A 231 19.77 2.12 -3.16
C ASP A 231 19.39 2.65 -1.77
N ALA A 232 18.39 2.08 -1.11
CA ALA A 232 18.01 2.47 0.24
C ALA A 232 19.16 2.27 1.25
N VAL A 233 20.00 1.23 1.09
CA VAL A 233 21.17 1.02 1.94
C VAL A 233 22.30 2.01 1.61
N ARG A 234 22.46 2.41 0.34
CA ARG A 234 23.41 3.48 -0.05
C ARG A 234 23.06 4.81 0.57
N GLU A 235 21.77 5.16 0.59
CA GLU A 235 21.26 6.41 1.20
C GLU A 235 21.50 6.49 2.72
N LEU A 236 21.72 5.36 3.40
CA LEU A 236 21.98 5.30 4.84
C LEU A 236 23.43 5.60 5.25
N ARG A 237 24.34 5.72 4.28
CA ARG A 237 25.76 5.97 4.50
C ARG A 237 26.00 7.41 4.96
#